data_AF-A0A7C5GPS0-F1
#
_entry.id   AF-A0A7C5GPS0-F1
#
_cell.length_a   1.000
_cell.length_b   1.000
_cell.length_c   1.000
_cell.angle_alpha   90.00
_cell.angle_beta   90.00
_cell.angle_gamma   90.00
#
_symmetry.space_group_name_H-M   'P 1'
#
loop_
_entity.id
_entity.type
_entity.pdbx_description
1 polymer ?
#
loop_
_entity_poly.entity_id
_entity_poly.type
_entity_poly.pdbx_seq_one_letter_code
_entity_poly.pdbx_strand_id
1 'polypeptide(L)'
;MIKNTLRTAVLGALVAGPALTAPLSASAEGLSANLGFMSDYYFRGTYQSSSAAMGGLDYEGASGIYLGTWIADVDKGIEYDIYGGWSGSFNDFNLGVGFTTYNYTDDFDDTYKELNLSVGYGPVTLDYAKGTYDNFDKPSLDYSFIAITGEYNGFYGTYGSFREDASGSYVEVGYGTEIGGFDTTISLISNDSDLDKRTGTGETAAVFSISKSFDL
;
A
#
# COMPACT_ATOMS: atom_id res chain seq x y z
N MET A 1 -12.18 29.61 16.46
CA MET A 1 -12.63 28.39 15.76
C MET A 1 -11.58 28.05 14.72
N ILE A 2 -10.63 27.18 15.08
CA ILE A 2 -9.60 26.69 14.16
C ILE A 2 -10.21 25.48 13.48
N LYS A 3 -10.38 25.53 12.15
CA LYS A 3 -10.81 24.38 11.36
C LYS A 3 -9.59 23.50 11.13
N ASN A 4 -9.43 22.46 11.95
CA ASN A 4 -8.53 21.35 11.65
C ASN A 4 -9.17 20.53 10.54
N THR A 5 -8.75 20.75 9.30
CA THR A 5 -9.08 19.85 8.19
C THR A 5 -7.99 18.77 8.17
N LEU A 6 -8.19 17.67 8.91
CA LEU A 6 -7.41 16.45 8.66
C LEU A 6 -7.79 15.97 7.26
N ARG A 7 -6.84 16.06 6.32
CA ARG A 7 -6.93 15.40 5.02
C ARG A 7 -6.49 13.96 5.27
N THR A 8 -7.44 13.07 5.48
CA THR A 8 -7.19 11.64 5.55
C THR A 8 -6.91 11.15 4.14
N ALA A 9 -5.64 10.98 3.79
CA ALA A 9 -5.22 10.29 2.59
C ALA A 9 -5.65 8.82 2.73
N VAL A 10 -6.70 8.43 2.01
CA VAL A 10 -7.07 7.02 1.83
C VAL A 10 -6.39 6.55 0.55
N LEU A 11 -5.19 5.98 0.69
CA LEU A 11 -4.56 5.18 -0.34
C LEU A 11 -4.04 3.91 0.35
N GLY A 12 -4.67 2.79 0.02
CA GLY A 12 -4.28 1.46 0.46
C GLY A 12 -2.94 1.06 -0.11
N ALA A 13 -1.88 1.59 0.49
CA ALA A 13 -0.64 0.91 0.77
C ALA A 13 -0.37 1.19 2.25
N LEU A 14 -0.24 0.14 3.04
CA LEU A 14 -0.05 0.19 4.48
C LEU A 14 1.21 1.03 4.81
N VAL A 15 1.03 2.31 5.19
CA VAL A 15 1.76 3.15 6.18
C VAL A 15 1.36 4.61 5.90
N ALA A 16 0.45 5.16 6.71
CA ALA A 16 0.23 6.60 6.80
C ALA A 16 -0.13 6.97 8.25
N GLY A 17 0.85 7.48 9.00
CA GLY A 17 0.63 8.15 10.28
C GLY A 17 0.28 9.64 10.10
N PRO A 18 -0.13 10.34 11.17
CA PRO A 18 -0.73 11.66 11.08
C PRO A 18 0.33 12.75 10.90
N ALA A 19 0.33 13.45 9.76
CA ALA A 19 1.21 14.58 9.51
C ALA A 19 1.04 15.74 10.51
N LEU A 20 2.09 16.01 11.31
CA LEU A 20 2.31 17.28 12.01
C LEU A 20 3.06 18.27 11.11
N THR A 21 2.50 19.48 10.97
CA THR A 21 3.01 20.53 10.07
C THR A 21 4.22 21.27 10.64
N ALA A 22 5.25 21.45 9.80
CA ALA A 22 6.29 22.48 9.95
C ALA A 22 6.46 23.21 8.61
N PRO A 23 6.64 24.55 8.59
CA PRO A 23 6.57 25.32 7.36
C PRO A 23 7.93 25.34 6.66
N LEU A 24 8.00 24.98 5.38
CA LEU A 24 9.12 25.32 4.50
C LEU A 24 8.68 25.22 3.04
N SER A 25 9.02 26.26 2.27
CA SER A 25 9.05 26.31 0.80
C SER A 25 7.68 26.44 0.10
N ALA A 26 7.65 27.22 -0.98
CA ALA A 26 6.49 27.30 -1.87
C ALA A 26 6.36 25.96 -2.61
N SER A 27 5.61 25.04 -2.03
CA SER A 27 5.34 23.74 -2.64
C SER A 27 4.42 23.89 -3.85
N ALA A 28 4.66 23.08 -4.88
CA ALA A 28 3.68 22.86 -5.92
C ALA A 28 2.48 22.15 -5.27
N GLU A 29 1.36 22.87 -5.13
CA GLU A 29 0.19 22.35 -4.41
C GLU A 29 -0.20 20.95 -4.90
N GLY A 30 -0.23 19.99 -3.97
CA GLY A 30 -0.57 18.60 -4.25
C GLY A 30 0.61 17.69 -4.57
N LEU A 31 1.82 18.21 -4.85
CA LEU A 31 3.00 17.39 -5.11
C LEU A 31 3.70 17.02 -3.80
N SER A 32 3.99 15.73 -3.63
CA SER A 32 4.73 15.20 -2.48
C SER A 32 5.69 14.09 -2.90
N ALA A 33 6.64 13.79 -2.02
CA ALA A 33 7.57 12.69 -2.15
C ALA A 33 7.61 11.90 -0.85
N ASN A 34 7.97 10.63 -0.93
CA ASN A 34 8.24 9.81 0.25
C ASN A 34 9.49 8.95 0.05
N LEU A 35 10.12 8.59 1.16
CA LEU A 35 11.17 7.59 1.21
C LEU A 35 11.09 6.81 2.52
N GLY A 36 11.55 5.57 2.50
CA GLY A 36 11.47 4.71 3.66
C GLY A 36 12.26 3.42 3.55
N PHE A 37 12.09 2.60 4.57
CA PHE A 37 12.75 1.33 4.73
C PHE A 37 11.84 0.34 5.47
N MET A 38 11.91 -0.92 5.08
CA MET A 38 11.21 -2.05 5.72
C MET A 38 12.23 -3.14 6.05
N SER A 39 12.15 -3.75 7.24
CA SER A 39 13.02 -4.86 7.63
C SER A 39 12.85 -6.07 6.73
N ASP A 40 11.61 -6.32 6.32
CA ASP A 40 11.21 -7.27 5.28
C ASP A 40 10.06 -6.64 4.51
N TYR A 41 10.02 -6.82 3.20
CA TYR A 41 8.92 -6.34 2.37
C TYR A 41 7.94 -7.48 2.08
N TYR A 42 6.68 -7.28 2.50
CA TYR A 42 5.57 -8.16 2.20
C TYR A 42 4.53 -7.41 1.38
N PHE A 43 4.21 -7.90 0.19
CA PHE A 43 3.10 -7.43 -0.63
C PHE A 43 1.88 -8.33 -0.42
N ARG A 44 0.83 -7.81 0.22
CA ARG A 44 -0.43 -8.53 0.51
C ARG A 44 -0.20 -9.95 1.05
N GLY A 45 0.70 -10.04 2.05
CA GLY A 45 1.07 -11.30 2.69
C GLY A 45 2.13 -12.13 1.96
N THR A 46 2.55 -11.77 0.75
CA THR A 46 3.62 -12.47 0.00
C THR A 46 4.97 -11.78 0.23
N TYR A 47 5.95 -12.51 0.73
CA TYR A 47 7.31 -12.01 0.91
C TYR A 47 7.95 -11.62 -0.43
N GLN A 48 8.55 -10.43 -0.50
CA GLN A 48 9.21 -9.89 -1.69
C GLN A 48 10.73 -9.79 -1.53
N SER A 49 11.21 -9.32 -0.38
CA SER A 49 12.65 -9.16 -0.11
C SER A 49 12.94 -9.01 1.38
N SER A 50 14.19 -9.31 1.74
CA SER A 50 14.73 -8.97 3.05
C SER A 50 15.31 -7.58 2.95
N SER A 51 14.88 -6.66 3.83
CA SER A 51 15.36 -5.29 3.88
C SER A 51 15.12 -4.51 2.57
N ALA A 52 14.01 -3.78 2.49
CA ALA A 52 13.67 -3.00 1.30
C ALA A 52 13.77 -1.50 1.54
N ALA A 53 14.58 -0.81 0.75
CA ALA A 53 14.45 0.64 0.60
C ALA A 53 13.27 0.94 -0.35
N MET A 54 12.51 1.98 -0.05
CA MET A 54 11.35 2.37 -0.85
C MET A 54 11.21 3.89 -0.95
N GLY A 55 10.42 4.34 -1.92
CA GLY A 55 10.04 5.74 -2.04
C GLY A 55 9.09 6.01 -3.18
N GLY A 56 8.62 7.24 -3.29
CA GLY A 56 7.62 7.59 -4.29
C GLY A 56 7.50 9.08 -4.52
N LEU A 57 6.73 9.40 -5.57
CA LEU A 57 6.32 10.74 -5.95
C LEU A 57 4.83 10.72 -6.21
N ASP A 58 4.13 11.68 -5.64
CA ASP A 58 2.67 11.72 -5.61
C ASP A 58 2.16 13.11 -5.97
N TYR A 59 1.09 13.16 -6.73
CA TYR A 59 0.29 14.35 -6.97
C TYR A 59 -1.16 14.11 -6.56
N GLU A 60 -1.70 14.99 -5.71
CA GLU A 60 -3.12 15.01 -5.33
C GLU A 60 -3.75 16.36 -5.67
N GLY A 61 -4.68 16.35 -6.63
CA GLY A 61 -5.45 17.53 -7.01
C GLY A 61 -6.64 17.76 -6.08
N ALA A 62 -7.06 19.02 -5.93
CA ALA A 62 -8.18 19.42 -5.06
C ALA A 62 -9.53 18.74 -5.37
N SER A 63 -9.69 18.14 -6.55
CA SER A 63 -10.88 17.37 -6.94
C SER A 63 -10.87 15.92 -6.46
N GLY A 64 -9.84 15.48 -5.73
CA GLY A 64 -9.63 14.08 -5.32
C GLY A 64 -8.98 13.21 -6.40
N ILE A 65 -8.56 13.79 -7.52
CA ILE A 65 -7.78 13.08 -8.54
C ILE A 65 -6.35 12.96 -8.05
N TYR A 66 -5.79 11.77 -8.14
CA TYR A 66 -4.39 11.53 -7.79
C TYR A 66 -3.66 10.77 -8.89
N LEU A 67 -2.35 10.94 -8.92
CA LEU A 67 -1.40 10.20 -9.76
C LEU A 67 -0.10 10.09 -8.98
N GLY A 68 0.52 8.92 -8.98
CA GLY A 68 1.79 8.72 -8.31
C GLY A 68 2.59 7.56 -8.86
N THR A 69 3.78 7.45 -8.31
CA THR A 69 4.74 6.37 -8.55
C THR A 69 5.30 5.90 -7.23
N TRP A 70 5.56 4.61 -7.13
CA TRP A 70 6.26 4.02 -5.99
C TRP A 70 7.37 3.12 -6.49
N ILE A 71 8.45 3.00 -5.74
CA ILE A 71 9.56 2.09 -6.03
C ILE A 71 9.98 1.38 -4.75
N ALA A 72 10.41 0.13 -4.88
CA ALA A 72 11.10 -0.59 -3.81
C ALA A 72 12.11 -1.61 -4.29
N ASP A 73 13.09 -1.86 -3.42
CA ASP A 73 14.04 -2.95 -3.57
C ASP A 73 13.35 -4.30 -3.32
N VAL A 74 13.45 -5.19 -4.31
CA VAL A 74 12.94 -6.57 -4.25
C VAL A 74 14.11 -7.56 -4.34
N ASP A 75 13.89 -8.86 -4.13
CA ASP A 75 14.99 -9.85 -4.08
C ASP A 75 15.90 -9.78 -5.32
N LYS A 76 15.32 -9.45 -6.47
CA LYS A 76 16.06 -9.19 -7.72
C LYS A 76 15.56 -7.92 -8.40
N GLY A 77 16.35 -6.85 -8.31
CA GLY A 77 16.05 -5.60 -9.00
C GLY A 77 15.02 -4.75 -8.25
N ILE A 78 14.27 -3.96 -9.01
CA ILE A 78 13.36 -2.94 -8.47
C ILE A 78 11.93 -3.22 -8.92
N GLU A 79 10.99 -3.17 -7.98
CA GLU A 79 9.56 -2.97 -8.26
C GLU A 79 9.34 -1.46 -8.48
N TYR A 80 8.62 -1.11 -9.54
CA TYR A 80 8.17 0.25 -9.78
C TYR A 80 6.71 0.27 -10.21
N ASP A 81 5.95 1.08 -9.50
CA ASP A 81 4.52 1.18 -9.66
C ASP A 81 4.15 2.52 -10.29
N ILE A 82 3.07 2.50 -11.05
CA ILE A 82 2.41 3.70 -11.54
C ILE A 82 0.93 3.56 -11.20
N TYR A 83 0.41 4.51 -10.44
CA TYR A 83 -1.00 4.49 -10.04
C TYR A 83 -1.65 5.84 -10.23
N GLY A 84 -2.95 5.82 -10.45
CA GLY A 84 -3.77 7.01 -10.48
C GLY A 84 -5.24 6.68 -10.35
N GLY A 85 -6.01 7.68 -9.93
CA GLY A 85 -7.41 7.45 -9.65
C GLY A 85 -8.12 8.66 -9.09
N TRP A 86 -9.25 8.36 -8.44
CA TRP A 86 -10.06 9.32 -7.75
C TRP A 86 -10.41 8.77 -6.36
N SER A 87 -10.29 9.60 -5.33
CA SER A 87 -10.81 9.32 -4.01
C SER A 87 -11.60 10.52 -3.47
N GLY A 88 -12.57 10.26 -2.61
CA GLY A 88 -13.32 11.32 -1.97
C GLY A 88 -14.29 10.82 -0.91
N SER A 89 -14.71 11.75 -0.06
CA SER A 89 -15.61 11.48 1.05
C SER A 89 -17.03 11.96 0.74
N PHE A 90 -18.03 11.10 0.99
CA PHE A 90 -19.44 11.41 0.90
C PHE A 90 -20.15 11.00 2.19
N ASN A 91 -20.60 12.00 2.96
CA ASN A 91 -21.09 11.79 4.34
C ASN A 91 -20.01 11.07 5.17
N ASP A 92 -20.37 9.91 5.74
CA ASP A 92 -19.50 9.08 6.57
C ASP A 92 -18.70 8.04 5.76
N PHE A 93 -18.86 8.03 4.43
CA PHE A 93 -18.18 7.08 3.54
C PHE A 93 -16.98 7.72 2.87
N ASN A 94 -15.90 6.96 2.74
CA ASN A 94 -14.77 7.26 1.87
C ASN A 94 -14.82 6.31 0.69
N LEU A 95 -14.75 6.81 -0.53
CA LEU A 95 -14.80 6.01 -1.75
C LEU A 95 -13.52 6.23 -2.56
N GLY A 96 -13.03 5.17 -3.18
CA GLY A 96 -11.91 5.21 -4.11
C GLY A 96 -12.15 4.34 -5.33
N VAL A 97 -11.68 4.84 -6.47
CA VAL A 97 -11.49 4.07 -7.70
C VAL A 97 -10.14 4.44 -8.29
N GLY A 98 -9.35 3.46 -8.68
CA GLY A 98 -8.01 3.70 -9.20
C GLY A 98 -7.56 2.59 -10.14
N PHE A 99 -6.45 2.85 -10.79
CA PHE A 99 -5.73 1.89 -11.59
C PHE A 99 -4.27 1.90 -11.17
N THR A 100 -3.68 0.71 -11.03
CA THR A 100 -2.26 0.55 -10.68
C THR A 100 -1.61 -0.42 -11.65
N THR A 101 -0.40 -0.12 -12.09
CA THR A 101 0.52 -1.09 -12.68
C THR A 101 1.68 -1.35 -11.73
N TYR A 102 2.02 -2.61 -11.54
CA TYR A 102 3.21 -3.04 -10.81
C TYR A 102 4.15 -3.66 -11.84
N ASN A 103 5.39 -3.19 -11.87
CA ASN A 103 6.36 -3.51 -12.91
C ASN A 103 7.71 -3.81 -12.27
N TYR A 104 8.54 -4.61 -12.93
CA TYR A 104 9.79 -5.11 -12.35
C TYR A 104 10.94 -5.04 -13.36
N THR A 105 12.17 -4.78 -12.89
CA THR A 105 13.33 -4.63 -13.77
C THR A 105 14.07 -5.94 -14.09
N ASP A 106 14.22 -6.86 -13.13
CA ASP A 106 15.21 -7.95 -13.20
C ASP A 106 14.60 -9.37 -13.08
N ASP A 107 13.56 -9.68 -13.86
CA ASP A 107 12.86 -10.99 -13.89
C ASP A 107 12.47 -11.52 -12.49
N PHE A 108 12.29 -10.63 -11.52
CA PHE A 108 11.80 -10.98 -10.19
C PHE A 108 10.35 -11.44 -10.24
N ASP A 109 9.54 -10.64 -10.92
CA ASP A 109 8.18 -10.97 -11.33
C ASP A 109 7.86 -10.27 -12.65
N ASP A 110 6.67 -10.47 -13.17
CA ASP A 110 6.16 -9.78 -14.36
C ASP A 110 5.04 -8.79 -14.00
N THR A 111 4.48 -8.14 -15.01
CA THR A 111 3.62 -6.98 -14.88
C THR A 111 2.24 -7.36 -14.36
N TYR A 112 1.79 -6.64 -13.34
CA TYR A 112 0.43 -6.67 -12.85
C TYR A 112 -0.29 -5.38 -13.23
N LYS A 113 -1.57 -5.48 -13.60
CA LYS A 113 -2.44 -4.34 -13.90
C LYS A 113 -3.74 -4.50 -13.15
N GLU A 114 -4.10 -3.56 -12.28
CA GLU A 114 -5.25 -3.66 -11.39
C GLU A 114 -6.20 -2.48 -11.53
N LEU A 115 -7.50 -2.78 -11.62
CA LEU A 115 -8.56 -1.85 -11.27
C LEU A 115 -8.85 -1.98 -9.76
N ASN A 116 -8.69 -0.90 -9.03
CA ASN A 116 -8.83 -0.83 -7.58
C ASN A 116 -10.11 -0.10 -7.19
N LEU A 117 -10.82 -0.63 -6.20
CA LEU A 117 -12.01 -0.04 -5.59
C LEU A 117 -11.85 -0.07 -4.08
N SER A 118 -12.20 1.02 -3.40
CA SER A 118 -12.19 1.08 -1.94
C SER A 118 -13.46 1.73 -1.40
N VAL A 119 -13.93 1.21 -0.27
CA VAL A 119 -15.03 1.79 0.50
C VAL A 119 -14.65 1.77 1.98
N GLY A 120 -14.56 2.95 2.59
CA GLY A 120 -14.36 3.14 4.03
C GLY A 120 -15.62 3.63 4.72
N TYR A 121 -15.87 3.14 5.94
CA TYR A 121 -16.88 3.66 6.85
C TYR A 121 -16.37 3.61 8.29
N GLY A 122 -16.18 4.77 8.90
CA GLY A 122 -15.58 4.87 10.23
C GLY A 122 -14.19 4.22 10.27
N PRO A 123 -13.90 3.30 11.21
CA PRO A 123 -12.60 2.67 11.35
C PRO A 123 -12.37 1.49 10.38
N VAL A 124 -13.31 1.18 9.49
CA VAL A 124 -13.24 -0.01 8.64
C VAL A 124 -13.16 0.38 7.17
N THR A 125 -12.24 -0.28 6.45
CA THR A 125 -12.08 -0.15 5.00
C THR A 125 -12.19 -1.51 4.34
N LEU A 126 -12.90 -1.56 3.21
CA LEU A 126 -12.98 -2.71 2.31
C LEU A 126 -12.33 -2.32 0.98
N ASP A 127 -11.32 -3.07 0.60
CA ASP A 127 -10.60 -2.91 -0.67
C ASP A 127 -10.89 -4.10 -1.58
N TYR A 128 -11.04 -3.82 -2.87
CA TYR A 128 -11.18 -4.82 -3.92
C TYR A 128 -10.32 -4.45 -5.12
N ALA A 129 -9.54 -5.39 -5.62
CA ALA A 129 -8.82 -5.25 -6.88
C ALA A 129 -9.25 -6.33 -7.86
N LYS A 130 -9.45 -5.96 -9.13
CA LYS A 130 -9.55 -6.88 -10.26
C LYS A 130 -8.31 -6.68 -11.11
N GLY A 131 -7.52 -7.74 -11.28
CA GLY A 131 -6.21 -7.64 -11.90
C GLY A 131 -5.95 -8.66 -13.00
N THR A 132 -5.00 -8.32 -13.86
CA THR A 132 -4.36 -9.24 -14.82
C THR A 132 -2.88 -9.32 -14.49
N TYR A 133 -2.29 -10.50 -14.65
CA TYR A 133 -0.85 -10.75 -14.55
C TYR A 133 -0.32 -11.26 -15.88
N ASP A 134 0.69 -10.58 -16.44
CA ASP A 134 1.19 -10.87 -17.79
C ASP A 134 1.84 -12.26 -17.90
N ASN A 135 2.41 -12.80 -16.80
CA ASN A 135 2.89 -14.18 -16.63
C ASN A 135 4.05 -14.60 -17.56
N PHE A 136 4.98 -13.67 -17.81
CA PHE A 136 6.15 -13.85 -18.66
C PHE A 136 5.75 -14.34 -20.06
N ASP A 137 6.39 -15.42 -20.54
CA ASP A 137 6.09 -16.03 -21.85
C ASP A 137 4.84 -16.95 -21.82
N LYS A 138 4.09 -17.00 -20.71
CA LYS A 138 2.89 -17.84 -20.56
C LYS A 138 1.62 -17.01 -20.81
N PRO A 139 0.45 -17.67 -20.94
CA PRO A 139 -0.82 -16.93 -20.97
C PRO A 139 -1.01 -16.10 -19.70
N SER A 140 -1.49 -14.87 -19.87
CA SER A 140 -1.84 -13.99 -18.78
C SER A 140 -2.92 -14.61 -17.89
N LEU A 141 -2.86 -14.29 -16.60
CA LEU A 141 -3.78 -14.80 -15.58
C LEU A 141 -4.71 -13.69 -15.11
N ASP A 142 -5.97 -14.03 -14.85
CA ASP A 142 -6.96 -13.13 -14.28
C ASP A 142 -7.13 -13.42 -12.80
N TYR A 143 -7.07 -12.39 -11.97
CA TYR A 143 -7.27 -12.54 -10.53
C TYR A 143 -8.12 -11.43 -9.93
N SER A 144 -8.60 -11.70 -8.72
CA SER A 144 -9.14 -10.65 -7.86
C SER A 144 -8.59 -10.77 -6.45
N PHE A 145 -8.53 -9.63 -5.78
CA PHE A 145 -8.10 -9.50 -4.39
C PHE A 145 -9.16 -8.74 -3.59
N ILE A 146 -9.39 -9.17 -2.35
CA ILE A 146 -10.25 -8.47 -1.41
C ILE A 146 -9.54 -8.36 -0.07
N ALA A 147 -9.62 -7.20 0.58
CA ALA A 147 -9.12 -7.01 1.93
C ALA A 147 -10.11 -6.21 2.78
N ILE A 148 -10.22 -6.58 4.06
CA ILE A 148 -10.88 -5.78 5.06
C ILE A 148 -9.87 -5.36 6.12
N THR A 149 -9.83 -4.07 6.41
CA THR A 149 -8.93 -3.47 7.40
C THR A 149 -9.75 -2.74 8.45
N GLY A 150 -9.39 -2.89 9.72
CA GLY A 150 -9.93 -2.15 10.84
C GLY A 150 -8.85 -1.42 11.61
N GLU A 151 -9.07 -0.15 11.96
CA GLU A 151 -8.08 0.73 12.59
C GLU A 151 -8.60 1.38 13.89
N TYR A 152 -7.77 1.43 14.93
CA TYR A 152 -8.12 2.09 16.18
C TYR A 152 -6.87 2.52 16.97
N ASN A 153 -6.72 3.82 17.23
CA ASN A 153 -5.64 4.39 18.06
C ASN A 153 -4.23 3.91 17.67
N GLY A 154 -3.92 3.89 16.37
CA GLY A 154 -2.64 3.44 15.82
C GLY A 154 -2.53 1.93 15.64
N PHE A 155 -3.40 1.13 16.27
CA PHE A 155 -3.51 -0.29 15.96
C PHE A 155 -4.31 -0.50 14.69
N TYR A 156 -3.95 -1.53 13.93
CA TYR A 156 -4.76 -2.00 12.82
C TYR A 156 -4.74 -3.53 12.72
N GLY A 157 -5.72 -4.06 12.00
CA GLY A 157 -5.73 -5.44 11.58
C GLY A 157 -6.35 -5.58 10.20
N THR A 158 -5.77 -6.45 9.37
CA THR A 158 -6.18 -6.71 8.00
C THR A 158 -6.35 -8.20 7.78
N TYR A 159 -7.39 -8.58 7.06
CA TYR A 159 -7.50 -9.89 6.42
C TYR A 159 -7.61 -9.68 4.91
N GLY A 160 -6.72 -10.28 4.14
CA GLY A 160 -6.70 -10.20 2.68
C GLY A 160 -6.73 -11.58 2.03
N SER A 161 -7.34 -11.70 0.85
CA SER A 161 -7.44 -12.96 0.12
C SER A 161 -7.50 -12.75 -1.39
N PHE A 162 -6.78 -13.61 -2.11
CA PHE A 162 -6.80 -13.73 -3.56
C PHE A 162 -7.79 -14.79 -4.03
N ARG A 163 -8.30 -14.63 -5.26
CA ARG A 163 -9.24 -15.54 -5.93
C ARG A 163 -8.92 -15.65 -7.42
N GLU A 164 -9.62 -16.59 -8.05
CA GLU A 164 -9.53 -16.93 -9.49
C GLU A 164 -8.20 -17.63 -9.81
N ASP A 165 -7.38 -17.11 -10.71
CA ASP A 165 -6.10 -17.74 -11.07
C ASP A 165 -5.00 -17.49 -10.02
N ALA A 166 -5.27 -16.63 -9.03
CA ALA A 166 -4.48 -16.48 -7.82
C ALA A 166 -5.17 -17.14 -6.62
N SER A 167 -4.38 -17.48 -5.60
CA SER A 167 -4.90 -18.05 -4.37
C SER A 167 -4.07 -17.62 -3.17
N GLY A 168 -4.65 -17.85 -1.99
CA GLY A 168 -4.02 -17.57 -0.71
C GLY A 168 -4.63 -16.39 0.03
N SER A 169 -4.27 -16.32 1.30
CA SER A 169 -4.80 -15.36 2.26
C SER A 169 -3.79 -15.05 3.35
N TYR A 170 -3.94 -13.89 3.96
CA TYR A 170 -3.13 -13.48 5.09
C TYR A 170 -3.94 -12.71 6.11
N VAL A 171 -3.44 -12.73 7.34
CA VAL A 171 -3.82 -11.81 8.40
C VAL A 171 -2.60 -10.97 8.75
N GLU A 172 -2.80 -9.68 8.90
CA GLU A 172 -1.81 -8.77 9.45
C GLU A 172 -2.40 -8.01 10.64
N VAL A 173 -1.61 -7.84 11.70
CA VAL A 173 -1.94 -6.93 12.79
C VAL A 173 -0.73 -6.07 13.08
N GLY A 174 -0.93 -4.79 13.32
CA GLY A 174 0.19 -3.87 13.53
C GLY A 174 -0.15 -2.68 14.39
N TYR A 175 0.90 -1.95 14.72
CA TYR A 175 0.83 -0.67 15.40
C TYR A 175 1.71 0.34 14.68
N GLY A 176 1.09 1.43 14.21
CA GLY A 176 1.73 2.56 13.58
C GLY A 176 1.74 3.79 14.50
N THR A 177 2.84 4.54 14.50
CA THR A 177 2.97 5.81 15.21
C THR A 177 4.04 6.70 14.59
N GLU A 178 4.04 7.98 14.94
CA GLU A 178 5.08 8.93 14.52
C GLU A 178 6.16 9.06 15.61
N ILE A 179 7.43 8.89 15.23
CA ILE A 179 8.59 9.09 16.12
C ILE A 179 9.54 10.09 15.48
N GLY A 180 9.53 11.33 15.97
CA GLY A 180 10.46 12.36 15.51
C GLY A 180 10.22 12.82 14.08
N GLY A 181 8.96 12.87 13.63
CA GLY A 181 8.59 13.22 12.27
C GLY A 181 8.93 12.13 11.25
N PHE A 182 9.02 10.88 11.69
CA PHE A 182 9.08 9.68 10.87
C PHE A 182 7.88 8.81 11.22
N ASP A 183 7.21 8.29 10.21
CA ASP A 183 6.20 7.27 10.39
C ASP A 183 6.89 5.94 10.67
N THR A 184 6.46 5.24 11.71
CA THR A 184 7.04 3.97 12.13
C THR A 184 5.93 2.96 12.38
N THR A 185 6.12 1.74 11.89
CA THR A 185 5.17 0.64 12.09
C THR A 185 5.91 -0.60 12.55
N ILE A 186 5.29 -1.35 13.46
CA ILE A 186 5.61 -2.75 13.70
C ILE A 186 4.37 -3.60 13.41
N SER A 187 4.53 -4.66 12.65
CA SER A 187 3.44 -5.57 12.31
C SER A 187 3.82 -7.04 12.44
N LEU A 188 2.81 -7.87 12.64
CA LEU A 188 2.86 -9.32 12.57
C LEU A 188 1.99 -9.76 11.41
N ILE A 189 2.60 -10.44 10.45
CA ILE A 189 1.96 -10.96 9.25
C ILE A 189 1.94 -12.47 9.37
N SER A 190 0.81 -13.10 9.10
CA SER A 190 0.69 -14.54 8.95
C SER A 190 -0.02 -14.86 7.64
N ASN A 191 0.62 -15.64 6.78
CA ASN A 191 0.07 -16.05 5.50
C ASN A 191 -0.16 -17.57 5.46
N ASP A 192 -0.93 -18.04 4.48
CA ASP A 192 -1.08 -19.47 4.21
C ASP A 192 -0.02 -19.99 3.22
N SER A 193 -0.05 -21.31 2.98
CA SER A 193 0.88 -21.99 2.08
C SER A 193 0.82 -21.52 0.63
N ASP A 194 -0.29 -20.93 0.20
CA ASP A 194 -0.44 -20.47 -1.18
C ASP A 194 0.32 -19.14 -1.39
N LEU A 195 0.39 -18.28 -0.37
CA LEU A 195 1.17 -17.04 -0.40
C LEU A 195 2.64 -17.22 -0.01
N ASP A 196 2.97 -18.25 0.77
CA ASP A 196 4.34 -18.56 1.14
C ASP A 196 5.13 -19.19 -0.03
N LYS A 197 5.73 -18.33 -0.86
CA LYS A 197 6.58 -18.77 -1.98
C LYS A 197 7.97 -19.26 -1.56
N ARG A 198 8.34 -19.12 -0.28
CA ARG A 198 9.66 -19.49 0.24
C ARG A 198 9.69 -20.92 0.77
N THR A 199 8.71 -21.29 1.60
CA THR A 199 8.65 -22.62 2.24
C THR A 199 7.47 -23.46 1.77
N GLY A 200 6.40 -22.83 1.26
CA GLY A 200 5.18 -23.50 0.84
C GLY A 200 4.35 -24.09 1.98
N THR A 201 4.59 -23.66 3.23
CA THR A 201 3.87 -24.17 4.42
C THR A 201 3.06 -23.10 5.15
N GLY A 202 3.17 -21.86 4.69
CA GLY A 202 2.69 -20.68 5.40
C GLY A 202 3.77 -20.20 6.35
N GLU A 203 3.80 -18.89 6.60
CA GLU A 203 4.78 -18.27 7.46
C GLU A 203 4.17 -17.16 8.33
N THR A 204 4.86 -16.89 9.43
CA THR A 204 4.58 -15.74 10.29
C THR A 204 5.85 -14.90 10.39
N ALA A 205 5.74 -13.60 10.13
CA ALA A 205 6.85 -12.66 10.16
C ALA A 205 6.51 -11.43 10.99
N ALA A 206 7.52 -10.84 11.61
CA ALA A 206 7.43 -9.53 12.25
C ALA A 206 8.17 -8.53 11.37
N VAL A 207 7.49 -7.44 10.98
CA VAL A 207 8.05 -6.42 10.12
C VAL A 207 8.14 -5.11 10.87
N PHE A 208 9.28 -4.43 10.75
CA PHE A 208 9.44 -3.04 11.16
C PHE A 208 9.58 -2.17 9.91
N SER A 209 8.85 -1.07 9.85
CA SER A 209 9.01 -0.06 8.80
C SER A 209 9.20 1.33 9.38
N ILE A 210 9.93 2.16 8.63
CA ILE A 210 10.14 3.57 8.89
C ILE A 210 10.11 4.35 7.58
N SER A 211 9.37 5.45 7.54
CA SER A 211 9.29 6.31 6.35
C SER A 211 9.15 7.78 6.71
N LYS A 212 9.28 8.63 5.68
CA LYS A 212 9.07 10.06 5.78
C LYS A 212 8.51 10.61 4.48
N SER A 213 7.51 11.46 4.60
CA SER A 213 6.91 12.21 3.50
C SER A 213 7.33 13.68 3.52
N PHE A 214 7.37 14.28 2.34
CA PHE A 214 7.78 15.66 2.10
C PHE A 214 6.80 16.32 1.12
N ASP A 215 6.36 17.53 1.43
CA ASP A 215 5.75 18.41 0.44
C ASP A 215 6.86 19.01 -0.44
N LEU A 216 6.65 19.06 -1.76
CA LEU A 216 7.64 19.53 -2.74
C LEU A 216 7.36 20.94 -3.25
#